data_AF-A0A9E2I2I4-F1
#
_entry.id   AF-A0A9E2I2I4-F1
#
_cell.length_a   1.000
_cell.length_b   1.000
_cell.length_c   1.000
_cell.angle_alpha   90.00
_cell.angle_beta   90.00
_cell.angle_gamma   90.00
#
_symmetry.space_group_name_H-M   'P 1'
#
loop_
_entity.id
_entity.type
_entity.pdbx_description
1 polymer ?
#
loop_
_entity_poly.entity_id
_entity_poly.type
_entity_poly.pdbx_seq_one_letter_code
_entity_poly.pdbx_strand_id
1 'polypeptide(L)' 'MLNESFYELGKGGIDFPALKTILNELDYDGWIVVEQDVLPGMGNPKDSVQRNRDYLESIGFENPAAMHI' A
#
# COMPACT_ATOMS: atom_id res chain seq x y z
N MET A 1 -11.42 4.27 -23.65
CA MET A 1 -10.58 3.24 -23.00
C MET A 1 -10.27 3.78 -21.63
N LEU A 2 -10.84 3.19 -20.58
CA LEU A 2 -10.61 3.68 -19.22
C LEU A 2 -9.14 3.45 -18.89
N ASN A 3 -8.47 4.55 -18.59
CA ASN A 3 -7.09 4.65 -18.17
C ASN A 3 -7.02 4.01 -16.78
N GLU A 4 -6.75 2.71 -16.72
CA GLU A 4 -6.46 2.01 -15.47
C GLU A 4 -5.12 2.54 -14.95
N SER A 5 -5.19 3.62 -14.19
CA SER A 5 -4.00 4.24 -13.62
C SER A 5 -3.58 3.46 -12.37
N PHE A 6 -2.72 2.47 -12.56
CA PHE A 6 -2.01 1.78 -11.48
C PHE A 6 -0.94 2.73 -10.91
N TYR A 7 -1.33 3.55 -9.94
CA TYR A 7 -0.42 4.44 -9.23
C TYR A 7 0.29 3.69 -8.10
N GLU A 8 1.54 4.07 -7.86
CA GLU A 8 2.22 3.70 -6.62
C GLU A 8 1.43 4.22 -5.41
N LEU A 9 1.54 3.52 -4.28
CA LEU A 9 0.92 3.96 -3.03
C LEU A 9 1.37 5.40 -2.70
N GLY A 10 0.41 6.22 -2.28
CA GLY A 10 0.61 7.64 -2.01
C GLY A 10 0.70 8.56 -3.23
N LYS A 11 0.66 8.04 -4.46
CA LYS A 11 0.63 8.84 -5.70
C LYS A 11 -0.72 8.83 -6.43
N GLY A 12 -1.67 8.03 -5.92
CA GLY A 12 -3.05 7.98 -6.40
C GLY A 12 -3.99 8.90 -5.61
N GLY A 13 -5.30 8.68 -5.78
CA GLY A 13 -6.35 9.45 -5.10
C GLY A 13 -6.79 8.91 -3.73
N ILE A 14 -6.07 7.94 -3.16
CA ILE A 14 -6.43 7.31 -1.89
C ILE A 14 -5.71 8.01 -0.73
N ASP A 15 -6.46 8.44 0.28
CA ASP A 15 -5.95 8.99 1.53
C ASP A 15 -5.71 7.87 2.55
N PHE A 16 -4.51 7.29 2.52
CA PHE A 16 -4.13 6.21 3.43
C PHE A 16 -4.03 6.63 4.91
N PRO A 17 -3.57 7.85 5.26
CA PRO A 17 -3.68 8.36 6.63
C PRO A 17 -5.12 8.37 7.16
N ALA A 18 -6.09 8.83 6.37
CA ALA A 18 -7.50 8.78 6.78
C ALA A 18 -8.01 7.33 6.94
N LEU A 19 -7.63 6.44 6.02
CA LEU A 19 -7.94 5.00 6.13
C LEU A 19 -7.39 4.40 7.43
N LYS A 20 -6.15 4.71 7.80
CA LYS A 20 -5.53 4.27 9.05
C LYS A 20 -6.34 4.71 10.28
N THR A 21 -6.76 5.97 10.30
CA THR A 21 -7.60 6.50 11.40
C THR A 21 -8.88 5.69 11.55
N ILE A 22 -9.57 5.39 10.45
CA ILE A 22 -10.80 4.58 10.46
C ILE A 22 -10.52 3.16 10.98
N LEU A 23 -9.44 2.51 10.54
CA LEU A 23 -9.09 1.17 11.01
C LEU A 23 -8.82 1.14 12.52
N ASN A 24 -8.14 2.16 13.04
CA ASN A 24 -7.91 2.30 14.48
C ASN A 24 -9.21 2.56 15.25
N GLU A 25 -10.12 3.40 14.74
CA GLU A 25 -11.42 3.68 15.36
C GLU A 25 -12.33 2.44 15.44
N LEU A 26 -12.11 1.48 14.53
CA LEU A 26 -12.84 0.21 14.48
C LEU A 26 -12.19 -0.88 15.34
N ASP A 27 -11.10 -0.59 16.05
CA ASP A 27 -10.26 -1.59 16.75
C ASP A 27 -9.90 -2.78 15.83
N TYR A 28 -9.60 -2.50 14.56
CA TYR A 28 -9.28 -3.54 13.59
C TYR A 28 -7.93 -4.19 13.90
N ASP A 29 -7.94 -5.50 14.20
CA ASP A 29 -6.76 -6.30 14.56
C ASP A 29 -6.38 -7.36 13.49
N GLY A 30 -7.04 -7.30 12.33
CA GLY A 30 -6.86 -8.26 11.24
C GLY A 30 -5.69 -7.97 10.31
N TRP A 31 -5.61 -8.74 9.22
CA TRP A 31 -4.56 -8.63 8.21
C TRP A 31 -4.91 -7.64 7.12
N ILE A 32 -3.94 -6.79 6.76
CA ILE A 32 -4.00 -5.91 5.59
C ILE A 32 -3.04 -6.44 4.54
N VAL A 33 -3.53 -6.67 3.33
CA VAL A 33 -2.74 -7.10 2.17
C VAL A 33 -2.59 -5.94 1.20
N VAL A 34 -1.37 -5.73 0.70
CA VAL A 34 -1.06 -4.71 -0.30
C VAL A 34 -0.78 -5.41 -1.62
N GLU A 35 -1.66 -5.20 -2.60
CA GLU A 35 -1.50 -5.71 -3.96
C GLU A 35 -1.27 -4.54 -4.91
N GLN A 36 -0.19 -4.60 -5.67
CA GLN A 36 0.09 -3.63 -6.73
C GLN A 36 0.32 -4.37 -8.04
N ASP A 37 -0.51 -4.06 -9.04
CA ASP A 37 -0.28 -4.53 -10.40
C ASP A 37 0.97 -3.87 -10.97
N VAL A 38 1.89 -4.72 -11.44
CA VAL A 38 3.11 -4.31 -12.14
C VAL A 38 3.04 -4.86 -13.55
N LEU A 39 2.66 -3.98 -14.50
CA LEU A 39 2.57 -4.33 -15.91
C LEU A 39 3.94 -4.29 -16.60
N PRO A 40 4.12 -4.96 -17.76
CA PRO A 40 5.35 -4.85 -18.55
C PRO A 40 5.72 -3.38 -18.82
N GLY A 41 6.95 -3.01 -18.46
CA GLY A 41 7.46 -1.64 -18.62
C GLY A 41 7.33 -0.73 -17.39
N MET A 42 6.70 -1.19 -16.30
CA MET A 42 6.56 -0.41 -15.05
C MET A 42 7.72 -0.56 -14.05
N GLY A 43 8.79 -1.28 -14.43
CA GLY A 43 9.96 -1.52 -13.58
C GLY A 43 9.96 -2.91 -12.94
N ASN A 44 10.83 -3.12 -11.95
CA ASN A 44 10.98 -4.41 -11.27
C ASN A 44 9.95 -4.54 -10.13
N PRO A 45 9.16 -5.63 -10.06
CA PRO A 45 8.21 -5.87 -8.97
C PRO A 45 8.79 -5.71 -7.57
N LYS A 46 10.05 -6.11 -7.36
CA LYS A 46 10.72 -5.98 -6.06
C LYS A 46 10.81 -4.52 -5.59
N ASP A 47 11.06 -3.60 -6.51
CA ASP A 47 11.21 -2.20 -6.16
C ASP A 47 9.85 -1.60 -5.78
N SER A 48 8.76 -2.07 -6.41
CA SER A 48 7.39 -1.68 -6.05
C SER A 48 7.03 -2.12 -4.64
N VAL A 49 7.36 -3.36 -4.26
CA VAL A 49 7.18 -3.87 -2.89
C VAL A 49 7.93 -3.01 -1.87
N GLN A 50 9.18 -2.64 -2.18
CA GLN A 50 9.97 -1.78 -1.28
C GLN A 50 9.33 -0.40 -1.12
N ARG A 51 8.92 0.25 -2.21
CA ARG A 51 8.26 1.58 -2.15
C ARG A 51 6.94 1.53 -1.37
N ASN A 52 6.16 0.46 -1.52
CA ASN A 52 4.92 0.29 -0.79
C ASN A 52 5.17 0.16 0.72
N ARG A 53 6.18 -0.62 1.12
CA ARG A 53 6.61 -0.74 2.50
C ARG A 53 7.05 0.62 3.05
N ASP A 54 7.95 1.30 2.37
CA ASP A 54 8.51 2.59 2.81
C ASP A 54 7.40 3.64 2.99
N TYR A 55 6.45 3.70 2.07
CA TYR A 55 5.31 4.60 2.17
C TYR A 55 4.43 4.31 3.39
N LEU A 56 4.04 3.04 3.60
CA LEU A 56 3.18 2.66 4.72
C LEU A 56 3.86 2.89 6.08
N GLU A 57 5.15 2.60 6.17
CA GLU A 57 5.97 2.91 7.35
C GLU A 57 6.02 4.42 7.60
N SER A 58 6.18 5.24 6.54
CA SER A 58 6.22 6.71 6.66
C SER A 58 4.95 7.35 7.21
N ILE A 59 3.78 6.70 7.02
CA ILE A 59 2.49 7.14 7.55
C ILE A 59 2.08 6.37 8.83
N GLY A 60 3.00 5.56 9.36
CA GLY A 60 2.92 4.91 10.66
C GLY A 60 2.02 3.67 10.70
N PHE A 61 1.81 2.98 9.58
CA PHE A 61 1.39 1.58 9.68
C PHE A 61 2.56 0.81 10.30
N GLU A 62 2.40 0.38 11.55
CA GLU A 62 3.40 -0.43 12.25
C GLU A 62 3.37 -1.87 11.74
N ASN A 63 4.48 -2.59 11.89
CA ASN A 63 4.66 -3.94 11.38
C ASN A 63 4.58 -4.97 12.51
N PRO A 64 3.39 -5.49 12.88
CA PRO A 64 3.31 -6.70 13.68
C PRO A 64 3.50 -7.91 12.76
N ALA A 65 4.77 -8.23 12.47
CA ALA A 65 5.24 -9.45 11.82
C ALA A 65 4.85 -9.71 10.34
N ALA A 66 5.91 -9.72 9.52
CA ALA A 66 6.07 -10.52 8.30
C ALA A 66 5.00 -10.36 7.21
N MET A 67 5.17 -9.32 6.38
CA MET A 67 4.70 -9.33 4.99
C MET A 67 5.38 -10.49 4.25
N HIS A 68 4.64 -11.58 4.02
CA HIS A 68 4.99 -12.57 3.01
C HIS A 68 4.55 -12.02 1.65
N ILE A 69 5.54 -11.67 0.84
CA ILE A 69 5.42 -11.47 -0.60
C ILE A 69 5.07 -12.78 -1.29
#